data_AF-A0A6I3MYE1-F1
#
_entry.id   AF-A0A6I3MYE1-F1
#
_cell.length_a   1.000
_cell.length_b   1.000
_cell.length_c   1.000
_cell.angle_alpha   90.00
_cell.angle_beta   90.00
_cell.angle_gamma   90.00
#
_symmetry.space_group_name_H-M   'P 1'
#
loop_
_entity.id
_entity.type
_entity.pdbx_description
1 polymer ?
#
loop_
_entity_poly.entity_id
_entity_poly.type
_entity_poly.pdbx_seq_one_letter_code
_entity_poly.pdbx_strand_id
1 'polypeptide(L)'
;MKQFYIIAFICLLAMLGCSNGQDNSDKSLLKENTGNFPYIFESEEVQMAICLHGDTIAYQKVKKLYRDYNIEREVFFYSFVMANRYHYLPAYYDVYVCLWQAFNGGKHAMLWDMTRFDPKSREMVLHYLKMGAKRGNKDALRVLIRYYTASVEYGKETRTLHPRQFVNESSEKNSTEEL
;
A
#
# COMPACT_ATOMS: atom_id res chain seq x y z
N MET A 1 -41.89 27.70 18.31
CA MET A 1 -42.56 26.43 18.71
C MET A 1 -42.26 25.27 17.76
N LYS A 2 -42.33 25.42 16.41
CA LYS A 2 -42.08 24.31 15.46
C LYS A 2 -40.66 23.69 15.48
N GLN A 3 -39.63 24.47 15.83
CA GLN A 3 -38.25 23.96 15.89
C GLN A 3 -37.95 23.09 17.13
N PHE A 4 -38.70 23.26 18.23
CA PHE A 4 -38.56 22.40 19.42
C PHE A 4 -39.08 20.97 19.15
N TYR A 5 -40.11 20.83 18.32
CA TYR A 5 -40.64 19.52 17.93
C TYR A 5 -39.65 18.71 17.07
N ILE A 6 -38.87 19.38 16.22
CA ILE A 6 -37.87 18.72 15.36
C ILE A 6 -36.73 18.15 16.21
N ILE A 7 -36.25 18.91 17.19
CA ILE A 7 -35.18 18.46 18.10
C ILE A 7 -35.69 17.33 19.00
N ALA A 8 -36.90 17.45 19.55
CA ALA A 8 -37.51 16.39 20.35
C ALA A 8 -37.70 15.09 19.54
N PHE A 9 -38.05 15.19 18.25
CA PHE A 9 -38.22 14.03 17.36
C PHE A 9 -36.88 13.34 17.05
N ILE A 10 -35.80 14.09 16.82
CA ILE A 10 -34.45 13.54 16.59
C ILE A 10 -33.92 12.84 17.86
N CYS A 11 -34.17 13.39 19.05
CA CYS A 11 -33.82 12.74 20.31
C CYS A 11 -34.62 11.46 20.57
N LEU A 12 -35.88 11.40 20.14
CA LEU A 12 -36.71 10.20 20.26
C LEU A 12 -36.21 9.05 19.36
N LEU A 13 -35.71 9.37 18.17
CA LEU A 13 -35.13 8.39 17.24
C LEU A 13 -33.80 7.82 17.74
N ALA A 14 -33.00 8.62 18.45
CA ALA A 14 -31.74 8.15 19.04
C ALA A 14 -31.93 7.14 20.19
N MET A 15 -33.08 7.17 20.88
CA MET A 15 -33.39 6.26 21.99
C MET A 15 -34.02 4.93 21.53
N LEU A 16 -34.51 4.85 20.29
CA LEU A 16 -35.07 3.62 19.70
C LEU A 16 -34.01 2.77 18.95
N GLY A 17 -32.76 3.24 18.88
CA GLY A 17 -31.67 2.58 18.12
C GLY A 17 -30.86 1.51 18.87
N CYS A 18 -31.21 1.16 20.11
CA CYS A 18 -30.56 0.09 20.87
C CYS A 18 -31.54 -1.06 21.14
N SER A 19 -31.80 -1.89 20.15
CA SER A 19 -32.31 -3.25 20.36
C SER A 19 -31.17 -4.23 20.09
N ASN A 20 -30.75 -4.93 21.15
CA ASN A 20 -29.95 -6.14 21.06
C ASN A 20 -30.79 -7.21 20.34
N GLY A 21 -30.63 -7.30 19.02
CA GLY A 21 -31.10 -8.42 18.23
C GLY A 21 -29.98 -9.43 18.07
N GLN A 22 -29.96 -10.46 18.91
CA GLN A 22 -29.34 -11.73 18.54
C GLN A 22 -30.21 -12.35 17.45
N ASP A 23 -29.84 -12.10 16.19
CA ASP A 23 -30.46 -12.77 15.05
C ASP A 23 -29.55 -13.92 14.59
N ASN A 24 -29.92 -15.13 15.00
CA ASN A 24 -29.40 -16.38 14.47
C ASN A 24 -29.89 -16.52 13.02
N SER A 25 -29.20 -15.87 12.09
CA SER A 25 -29.36 -16.14 10.67
C SER A 25 -28.25 -17.09 10.19
N ASP A 26 -28.73 -18.23 9.76
CA ASP A 26 -28.02 -19.34 9.14
C ASP A 26 -26.99 -18.86 8.10
N LYS A 27 -25.70 -18.88 8.46
CA LYS A 27 -24.56 -18.75 7.54
C LYS A 27 -24.03 -20.13 7.15
N SER A 28 -24.92 -21.07 6.83
CA SER A 28 -24.57 -22.22 6.01
C SER A 28 -24.74 -21.83 4.54
N LEU A 29 -23.72 -21.20 3.93
CA LEU A 29 -23.47 -21.18 2.46
C LEU A 29 -22.27 -20.26 2.12
N LEU A 30 -21.11 -20.48 2.74
CA LEU A 30 -19.79 -20.16 2.18
C LEU A 30 -18.75 -21.08 2.86
N LYS A 31 -18.93 -22.40 2.72
CA LYS A 31 -17.85 -23.37 2.95
C LYS A 31 -17.18 -23.65 1.62
N GLU A 32 -16.34 -22.73 1.17
CA GLU A 32 -15.26 -23.09 0.24
C GLU A 32 -13.96 -23.11 1.03
N ASN A 33 -13.41 -24.32 1.16
CA ASN A 33 -12.05 -24.69 1.57
C ASN A 33 -11.13 -23.54 2.01
N THR A 34 -11.31 -23.04 3.23
CA THR A 34 -10.26 -22.31 3.93
C THR A 34 -9.39 -23.32 4.66
N GLY A 35 -8.39 -23.84 3.95
CA GLY A 35 -7.29 -24.56 4.58
C GLY A 35 -6.72 -23.68 5.70
N ASN A 36 -6.72 -24.23 6.92
CA ASN A 36 -6.27 -23.67 8.19
C ASN A 36 -5.45 -22.37 8.07
N PHE A 37 -6.15 -21.24 7.93
CA PHE A 37 -5.55 -19.93 7.84
C PHE A 37 -5.14 -19.51 9.25
N PRO A 38 -3.91 -19.04 9.49
CA PRO A 38 -3.53 -18.61 10.83
C PRO A 38 -4.35 -17.37 11.21
N TYR A 39 -5.44 -17.61 11.96
CA TYR A 39 -6.39 -16.64 12.51
C TYR A 39 -5.74 -15.53 13.37
N ILE A 40 -4.43 -15.65 13.61
CA ILE A 40 -3.65 -14.85 14.56
C ILE A 40 -3.35 -13.43 14.04
N PHE A 41 -3.41 -13.17 12.73
CA PHE A 41 -2.88 -11.90 12.15
C PHE A 41 -3.93 -10.92 11.60
N GLU A 42 -5.21 -11.26 11.73
CA GLU A 42 -6.32 -10.30 11.59
C GLU A 42 -6.72 -9.70 12.94
N SER A 43 -5.89 -9.85 13.99
CA SER A 43 -6.21 -9.24 15.27
C SER A 43 -6.21 -7.70 15.15
N GLU A 44 -7.23 -7.09 15.72
CA GLU A 44 -7.38 -5.64 15.79
C GLU A 44 -6.11 -4.97 16.37
N GLU A 45 -5.45 -5.63 17.32
CA GLU A 45 -4.19 -5.18 17.92
C GLU A 45 -3.07 -5.01 16.88
N VAL A 46 -2.85 -6.01 16.00
CA VAL A 46 -1.82 -5.93 14.96
C VAL A 46 -2.16 -4.85 13.94
N GLN A 47 -3.43 -4.75 13.55
CA GLN A 47 -3.88 -3.70 12.65
C GLN A 47 -3.67 -2.32 13.26
N MET A 48 -3.99 -2.13 14.54
CA MET A 48 -3.75 -0.88 15.28
C MET A 48 -2.26 -0.55 15.38
N ALA A 49 -1.42 -1.53 15.70
CA ALA A 49 0.03 -1.35 15.77
C ALA A 49 0.60 -0.79 14.46
N ILE A 50 0.17 -1.33 13.32
CA ILE A 50 0.64 -0.85 12.01
C ILE A 50 -0.05 0.47 11.64
N CYS A 51 -1.38 0.52 11.67
CA CYS A 51 -2.15 1.62 11.10
C CYS A 51 -2.08 2.90 11.95
N LEU A 52 -2.04 2.77 13.28
CA LEU A 52 -2.07 3.90 14.22
C LEU A 52 -0.71 4.26 14.80
N HIS A 53 0.21 3.28 14.90
CA HIS A 53 1.51 3.48 15.52
C HIS A 53 2.70 3.31 14.58
N GLY A 54 2.49 2.85 13.34
CA GLY A 54 3.57 2.69 12.38
C GLY A 54 4.59 1.63 12.78
N ASP A 55 4.15 0.60 13.51
CA ASP A 55 5.03 -0.47 13.98
C ASP A 55 5.64 -1.23 12.79
N THR A 56 6.93 -0.97 12.56
CA THR A 56 7.69 -1.57 11.45
C THR A 56 7.93 -3.06 11.66
N ILE A 57 8.02 -3.54 12.90
CA ILE A 57 8.23 -4.96 13.21
C ILE A 57 6.94 -5.73 12.91
N ALA A 58 5.80 -5.21 13.38
CA ALA A 58 4.48 -5.76 13.07
C ALA A 58 4.25 -5.79 11.55
N TYR A 59 4.54 -4.68 10.87
CA TYR A 59 4.43 -4.58 9.42
C TYR A 59 5.26 -5.64 8.68
N GLN A 60 6.54 -5.83 9.03
CA GLN A 60 7.39 -6.82 8.36
C GLN A 60 6.91 -8.26 8.58
N LYS A 61 6.45 -8.58 9.80
CA LYS A 61 5.87 -9.90 10.13
C LYS A 61 4.61 -10.16 9.29
N VAL A 62 3.68 -9.21 9.30
CA VAL A 62 2.41 -9.28 8.56
C VAL A 62 2.65 -9.38 7.06
N LYS A 63 3.53 -8.53 6.52
CA LYS A 63 3.90 -8.57 5.10
C LYS A 63 4.46 -9.92 4.69
N LYS A 64 5.42 -10.46 5.45
CA LYS A 64 6.03 -11.76 5.15
C LYS A 64 4.95 -12.85 5.14
N LEU A 65 4.13 -12.89 6.18
CA LEU A 65 3.06 -13.89 6.30
C LEU A 65 2.08 -13.81 5.13
N TYR A 66 1.54 -12.64 4.83
CA TYR A 66 0.58 -12.51 3.73
C TYR A 66 1.20 -12.89 2.38
N ARG A 67 2.48 -12.58 2.15
CA ARG A 67 3.19 -13.06 0.95
C ARG A 67 3.35 -14.58 0.92
N ASP A 68 3.66 -15.22 2.06
CA ASP A 68 3.75 -16.69 2.16
C ASP A 68 2.41 -17.37 1.78
N TYR A 69 1.29 -16.69 2.01
CA TYR A 69 -0.06 -17.14 1.64
C TYR A 69 -0.61 -16.51 0.34
N ASN A 70 0.20 -15.74 -0.38
CA ASN A 70 -0.16 -15.07 -1.65
C ASN A 70 -1.35 -14.08 -1.55
N ILE A 71 -1.40 -13.33 -0.46
CA ILE A 71 -2.46 -12.36 -0.12
C ILE A 71 -1.94 -10.93 -0.35
N GLU A 72 -1.87 -10.52 -1.61
CA GLU A 72 -1.23 -9.24 -1.97
C GLU A 72 -2.09 -8.00 -1.66
N ARG A 73 -3.41 -8.15 -1.50
CA ARG A 73 -4.32 -7.03 -1.18
C ARG A 73 -3.97 -6.42 0.18
N GLU A 74 -3.76 -7.26 1.18
CA GLU A 74 -3.47 -6.87 2.55
C GLU A 74 -2.04 -6.33 2.64
N VAL A 75 -1.09 -6.94 1.92
CA VAL A 75 0.27 -6.39 1.76
C VAL A 75 0.20 -4.99 1.17
N PHE A 76 -0.59 -4.77 0.13
CA PHE A 76 -0.78 -3.45 -0.47
C PHE A 76 -1.34 -2.45 0.54
N PHE A 77 -2.41 -2.80 1.25
CA PHE A 77 -3.05 -1.93 2.25
C PHE A 77 -2.05 -1.45 3.30
N TYR A 78 -1.34 -2.37 3.96
CA TYR A 78 -0.39 -2.00 5.00
C TYR A 78 0.82 -1.25 4.44
N SER A 79 1.33 -1.64 3.27
CA SER A 79 2.45 -0.93 2.63
C SER A 79 2.06 0.49 2.24
N PHE A 80 0.82 0.69 1.76
CA PHE A 80 0.30 2.00 1.43
C PHE A 80 0.21 2.90 2.66
N VAL A 81 -0.32 2.39 3.78
CA VAL A 81 -0.35 3.14 5.04
C VAL A 81 1.07 3.48 5.50
N MET A 82 1.99 2.52 5.50
CA MET A 82 3.37 2.71 5.95
C MET A 82 4.16 3.70 5.09
N ALA A 83 3.96 3.69 3.76
CA ALA A 83 4.63 4.61 2.85
C ALA A 83 4.11 6.05 2.98
N ASN A 84 2.78 6.22 3.09
CA ASN A 84 2.17 7.55 3.06
C ASN A 84 2.15 8.23 4.43
N ARG A 85 1.82 7.48 5.50
CA ARG A 85 1.65 8.06 6.85
C ARG A 85 2.97 8.11 7.62
N TYR A 86 3.77 7.05 7.54
CA TYR A 86 4.98 6.90 8.35
C TYR A 86 6.27 7.08 7.54
N HIS A 87 6.16 7.27 6.22
CA HIS A 87 7.29 7.41 5.31
C HIS A 87 8.33 6.29 5.45
N TYR A 88 7.87 5.09 5.82
CA TYR A 88 8.75 3.95 6.05
C TYR A 88 9.38 3.52 4.72
N LEU A 89 10.71 3.62 4.64
CA LEU A 89 11.46 3.53 3.38
C LEU A 89 11.19 2.25 2.55
N PRO A 90 11.15 1.04 3.15
CA PRO A 90 10.84 -0.18 2.39
C PRO A 90 9.43 -0.17 1.79
N ALA A 91 8.46 0.46 2.47
CA ALA A 91 7.06 0.41 2.08
C ALA A 91 6.78 1.10 0.74
N TYR A 92 7.57 2.11 0.35
CA TYR A 92 7.47 2.72 -0.99
C TYR A 92 7.68 1.70 -2.11
N TYR A 93 8.69 0.84 -1.96
CA TYR A 93 8.95 -0.21 -2.94
C TYR A 93 7.91 -1.33 -2.86
N ASP A 94 7.48 -1.69 -1.65
CA ASP A 94 6.44 -2.70 -1.46
C ASP A 94 5.11 -2.29 -2.13
N VAL A 95 4.68 -1.03 -2.02
CA VAL A 95 3.50 -0.51 -2.75
C VAL A 95 3.64 -0.70 -4.25
N TYR A 96 4.81 -0.36 -4.80
CA TYR A 96 5.09 -0.55 -6.21
C TYR A 96 5.03 -2.03 -6.62
N VAL A 97 5.60 -2.94 -5.83
CA VAL A 97 5.59 -4.39 -6.13
C VAL A 97 4.17 -4.93 -6.18
N CYS A 98 3.32 -4.58 -5.20
CA CYS A 98 1.93 -5.04 -5.19
C CYS A 98 1.14 -4.51 -6.40
N LEU A 99 1.34 -3.24 -6.77
CA LEU A 99 0.73 -2.68 -7.97
C LEU A 99 1.25 -3.39 -9.23
N TRP A 100 2.56 -3.60 -9.33
CA TRP A 100 3.13 -4.35 -10.45
C TRP A 100 2.54 -5.76 -10.57
N GLN A 101 2.42 -6.49 -9.46
CA GLN A 101 1.77 -7.81 -9.45
C GLN A 101 0.30 -7.72 -9.87
N ALA A 102 -0.44 -6.68 -9.48
CA ALA A 102 -1.84 -6.53 -9.90
C ALA A 102 -2.01 -6.38 -11.42
N PHE A 103 -1.10 -5.70 -12.11
CA PHE A 103 -1.18 -5.51 -13.58
C PHE A 103 -0.46 -6.62 -14.38
N ASN A 104 0.61 -7.19 -13.81
CA ASN A 104 1.52 -8.11 -14.50
C ASN A 104 1.59 -9.53 -13.92
N GLY A 105 0.93 -9.79 -12.79
CA GLY A 105 0.94 -11.10 -12.12
C GLY A 105 0.55 -12.24 -13.04
N GLY A 106 1.31 -13.34 -12.98
CA GLY A 106 1.11 -14.52 -13.83
C GLY A 106 1.60 -14.37 -15.27
N LYS A 107 2.33 -13.31 -15.61
CA LYS A 107 2.83 -13.05 -16.98
C LYS A 107 4.36 -12.99 -16.97
N HIS A 108 4.98 -13.30 -18.11
CA HIS A 108 6.42 -13.12 -18.33
C HIS A 108 6.77 -11.63 -18.51
N ALA A 109 6.56 -10.84 -17.46
CA ALA A 109 6.89 -9.43 -17.42
C ALA A 109 8.09 -9.20 -16.51
N MET A 110 8.93 -8.24 -16.87
CA MET A 110 9.99 -7.77 -15.99
C MET A 110 9.42 -6.78 -14.99
N LEU A 111 10.03 -6.62 -13.80
CA LEU A 111 9.57 -5.66 -12.79
C LEU A 111 9.44 -4.24 -13.38
N TRP A 112 10.42 -3.80 -14.18
CA TRP A 112 10.36 -2.48 -14.81
C TRP A 112 9.35 -2.36 -15.97
N ASP A 113 8.64 -3.43 -16.35
CA ASP A 113 7.61 -3.39 -17.38
C ASP A 113 6.32 -2.74 -16.86
N MET A 114 6.06 -1.52 -17.35
CA MET A 114 4.85 -0.75 -17.06
C MET A 114 3.95 -0.58 -18.29
N THR A 115 4.14 -1.40 -19.34
CA THR A 115 3.37 -1.29 -20.60
C THR A 115 1.87 -1.55 -20.41
N ARG A 116 1.51 -2.36 -19.41
CA ARG A 116 0.11 -2.75 -19.10
C ARG A 116 -0.60 -1.81 -18.15
N PHE A 117 0.09 -0.81 -17.61
CA PHE A 117 -0.52 0.18 -16.75
C PHE A 117 -1.24 1.23 -17.59
N ASP A 118 -2.48 1.55 -17.19
CA ASP A 118 -3.13 2.77 -17.66
C ASP A 118 -2.32 4.01 -17.21
N PRO A 119 -2.51 5.18 -17.85
CA PRO A 119 -1.72 6.37 -17.54
C PRO A 119 -1.74 6.78 -16.06
N LYS A 120 -2.88 6.64 -15.37
CA LYS A 120 -3.01 7.07 -13.98
C LYS A 120 -2.33 6.11 -13.02
N SER A 121 -2.51 4.81 -13.24
CA SER A 121 -1.81 3.79 -12.46
C SER A 121 -0.30 3.86 -12.68
N ARG A 122 0.15 4.17 -13.90
CA ARG A 122 1.57 4.39 -14.22
C ARG A 122 2.16 5.58 -13.46
N GLU A 123 1.43 6.70 -13.41
CA GLU A 123 1.83 7.86 -12.62
C GLU A 123 2.01 7.49 -11.13
N MET A 124 1.07 6.73 -10.58
CA MET A 124 1.11 6.28 -9.19
C MET A 124 2.32 5.39 -8.89
N VAL A 125 2.60 4.36 -9.72
CA VAL A 125 3.78 3.51 -9.48
C VAL A 125 5.09 4.27 -9.62
N LEU A 126 5.18 5.20 -10.59
CA LEU A 126 6.36 6.05 -10.74
C LEU A 126 6.52 7.00 -9.55
N HIS A 127 5.42 7.49 -8.97
CA HIS A 127 5.47 8.28 -7.75
C HIS A 127 6.12 7.49 -6.60
N TYR A 128 5.63 6.28 -6.30
CA TYR A 128 6.19 5.46 -5.21
C TYR A 128 7.64 5.07 -5.43
N LEU A 129 8.00 4.70 -6.66
CA LEU A 129 9.40 4.41 -7.01
C LEU A 129 10.30 5.63 -6.82
N LYS A 130 9.88 6.82 -7.29
CA LYS A 130 10.66 8.06 -7.14
C LYS A 130 10.84 8.44 -5.67
N MET A 131 9.77 8.30 -4.88
CA MET A 131 9.82 8.58 -3.44
C MET A 131 10.76 7.62 -2.71
N GLY A 132 10.71 6.33 -3.02
CA GLY A 132 11.64 5.33 -2.47
C GLY A 132 13.08 5.62 -2.88
N ALA A 133 13.34 5.86 -4.17
CA ALA A 133 14.67 6.13 -4.69
C ALA A 133 15.28 7.41 -4.10
N LYS A 134 14.51 8.50 -4.02
CA LYS A 134 14.93 9.78 -3.41
C LYS A 134 15.34 9.61 -1.94
N ARG A 135 14.76 8.65 -1.24
CA ARG A 135 15.05 8.34 0.16
C ARG A 135 16.08 7.20 0.34
N GLY A 136 16.75 6.78 -0.74
CA GLY A 136 17.84 5.80 -0.67
C GLY A 136 17.42 4.33 -0.82
N ASN A 137 16.18 4.02 -1.19
CA ASN A 137 15.78 2.65 -1.48
C ASN A 137 16.42 2.18 -2.81
N LYS A 138 17.41 1.29 -2.70
CA LYS A 138 18.21 0.80 -3.84
C LYS A 138 17.39 -0.02 -4.83
N ASP A 139 16.38 -0.77 -4.38
CA ASP A 139 15.54 -1.56 -5.28
C ASP A 139 14.61 -0.67 -6.10
N ALA A 140 14.02 0.35 -5.47
CA ALA A 140 13.23 1.36 -6.17
C ALA A 140 14.08 2.12 -7.21
N LEU A 141 15.30 2.52 -6.85
CA LEU A 141 16.23 3.17 -7.76
C LEU A 141 16.60 2.26 -8.94
N ARG A 142 16.90 0.98 -8.67
CA ARG A 142 17.25 -0.01 -9.71
C ARG A 142 16.11 -0.15 -10.73
N VAL A 143 14.87 -0.25 -10.27
CA VAL A 143 13.70 -0.34 -11.15
C VAL A 143 13.53 0.93 -11.98
N LEU A 144 13.66 2.12 -11.40
CA LEU A 144 13.56 3.37 -12.14
C LEU A 144 14.60 3.48 -13.25
N ILE A 145 15.85 3.14 -12.95
CA ILE A 145 16.94 3.17 -13.94
C ILE A 145 16.59 2.25 -15.11
N ARG A 146 16.14 1.01 -14.83
CA ARG A 146 15.75 0.06 -15.87
C ARG A 146 14.56 0.55 -16.70
N TYR A 147 13.55 1.11 -16.05
CA TYR A 147 12.37 1.67 -16.73
C TYR A 147 12.76 2.78 -17.71
N TYR A 148 13.57 3.75 -17.27
CA TYR A 148 14.00 4.85 -18.13
C TYR A 148 14.95 4.39 -19.24
N THR A 149 15.88 3.49 -18.95
CA THR A 149 16.81 2.95 -19.96
C THR A 149 16.05 2.24 -21.07
N ALA A 150 15.10 1.36 -20.71
CA ALA A 150 14.25 0.69 -21.69
C ALA A 150 13.41 1.69 -22.50
N SER A 151 12.85 2.75 -21.90
CA SER A 151 12.07 3.73 -22.67
C SER A 151 12.88 4.44 -23.75
N VAL A 152 14.17 4.70 -23.49
CA VAL A 152 15.09 5.31 -24.46
C VAL A 152 15.42 4.33 -25.58
N GLU A 153 15.74 3.08 -25.24
CA GLU A 153 16.04 2.02 -26.22
C GLU A 153 14.87 1.79 -27.20
N TYR A 154 13.62 1.89 -26.73
CA TYR A 154 12.43 1.69 -27.56
C TYR A 154 11.85 2.98 -28.18
N GLY A 155 12.61 4.08 -28.19
CA GLY A 155 12.22 5.32 -28.89
C GLY A 155 10.99 6.03 -28.32
N LYS A 156 10.64 5.78 -27.06
CA LYS A 156 9.57 6.53 -26.37
C LYS A 156 10.19 7.81 -25.83
N GLU A 157 9.94 8.94 -26.49
CA GLU A 157 10.28 10.28 -25.99
C GLU A 157 9.74 10.44 -24.56
N THR A 158 10.62 10.35 -23.58
CA THR A 158 10.31 10.72 -22.20
C THR A 158 10.98 12.07 -21.95
N ARG A 159 10.19 13.12 -21.75
CA ARG A 159 10.67 14.39 -21.20
C ARG A 159 11.43 14.07 -19.91
N THR A 160 12.73 14.28 -19.97
CA THR A 160 13.76 13.61 -19.19
C THR A 160 13.76 13.96 -17.70
N LEU A 161 13.76 12.94 -16.84
CA LEU A 161 14.42 12.98 -15.52
C LEU A 161 15.58 12.00 -15.58
N HIS A 162 16.79 12.52 -15.72
CA HIS A 162 17.98 11.69 -15.92
C HIS A 162 18.38 11.03 -14.58
N PRO A 163 18.70 9.71 -14.54
CA PRO A 163 19.04 9.01 -13.30
C PRO A 163 20.13 9.66 -12.43
N ARG A 164 21.05 10.40 -13.06
CA ARG A 164 22.11 11.16 -12.37
C ARG A 164 21.58 12.19 -11.35
N GLN A 165 20.37 12.71 -11.52
CA GLN A 165 19.81 13.70 -10.59
C GLN A 165 19.46 13.09 -9.22
N PHE A 166 19.15 11.79 -9.16
CA PHE A 166 18.80 11.11 -7.89
C PHE A 166 20.03 10.65 -7.09
N VAL A 167 21.15 10.40 -7.76
CA VAL A 167 22.40 9.95 -7.14
C VAL A 167 23.09 11.09 -6.38
N ASN A 168 23.02 12.32 -6.90
CA ASN A 168 23.69 13.46 -6.28
C ASN A 168 22.94 14.02 -5.05
N GLU A 169 21.60 13.99 -5.03
CA GLU A 169 20.81 14.46 -3.87
C GLU A 169 20.92 13.54 -2.64
N SER A 170 21.24 12.26 -2.83
CA SER A 170 21.35 11.28 -1.75
C SER A 170 22.74 11.25 -1.10
N SER A 171 23.80 11.64 -1.84
CA SER A 171 25.14 11.81 -1.29
C SER A 171 25.30 13.09 -0.47
N GLU A 172 24.62 14.18 -0.82
CA GLU A 172 24.74 15.46 -0.11
C GLU A 172 24.05 15.46 1.27
N LYS A 173 23.00 14.66 1.48
CA LYS A 173 22.32 14.58 2.77
C LYS A 173 23.05 13.75 3.82
N ASN A 174 23.81 12.74 3.41
CA ASN A 174 24.58 11.90 4.32
C ASN A 174 25.83 12.61 4.88
N SER A 175 26.27 13.73 4.28
CA SER A 175 27.40 14.52 4.78
C SER A 175 27.02 15.61 5.79
N THR A 176 25.72 15.88 5.98
CA THR A 176 25.23 16.96 6.87
C THR A 176 24.64 16.48 8.20
N GLU A 177 24.58 15.17 8.44
CA GLU A 177 24.13 14.60 9.73
C GLU A 177 25.28 14.05 10.60
N GLU A 178 26.55 14.25 10.19
CA GLU A 178 27.76 13.87 10.97
C GLU A 178 28.58 15.06 11.50
N LEU A 179 27.98 16.24 11.70
CA LEU A 179 28.63 17.38 12.37
C LEU A 179 27.82 17.91 13.56
#